data_AF-A0A9E5URX4-F1
#
_entry.id   AF-A0A9E5URX4-F1
#
_cell.length_a   1.000
_cell.length_b   1.000
_cell.length_c   1.000
_cell.angle_alpha   90.00
_cell.angle_beta   90.00
_cell.angle_gamma   90.00
#
_symmetry.space_group_name_H-M   'P 1'
#
loop_
_entity.id
_entity.type
_entity.pdbx_description
1 polymer ?
#
loop_
_entity_poly.entity_id
_entity_poly.type
_entity_poly.pdbx_seq_one_letter_code
_entity_poly.pdbx_strand_id
1 'polypeptide(L)'
;MLFNERIEGVLEIASFQALEDYQIELIEKLGESLAASVASVKNAGRTTELLAELQEQTEMLRAQEEEMRQNMEELTITQEQMRIKQNELESLKANLEIEVQSRTRQLSESLIRLDLINKISSEGLWDMVVPEDEILRPETPFSWSPQLKSNLGYGDSDFPNRLSSWMAILHPEDQERVFRQFVNFIKDRSGQFSFLNEHRLKVKTGEYRWFRAYCQVLRENESGKALRVAGYINDITHQRELDEALSTLQIQKETLQAQSQAMEAQNQKLKNNEQVLQKALLRNREKEMLRINKELAEKEERFHFMTANIPGVIYQSETNTKEKTSSYTFISDYIAQVLGYLPEEFLAFGREKIIQILHPSERDAFFEQYYESMVSMKPYAWEGRMRHQKGKWVWVKAQASPRHKGDTIIFDGILFDITEQHEQQNKLYQINQQLSKSEEELRQNLFNLHKTQQEMEEKQKDLASINRKLGDNEQILKKALLKLRERESTIERRNEEITAILNASTDAILTINAQGIVQSANQVVETMFGFSTQEIIGQNISCLMASPDAGQHDASIERYLSTQEARILGKTRHVKAQRKNGEAFDAIISVSEIKLKNQHFFTGFIRDLAQEAFIIAEINPQQNKPGKKN
;
A
#
# COMPACT_ATOMS: atom_id res chain seq x y z
N MET A 1 53.75 45.87 -129.17
CA MET A 1 52.31 46.18 -128.99
C MET A 1 52.13 46.69 -127.57
N LEU A 2 51.87 47.99 -127.41
CA LEU A 2 51.78 48.66 -126.10
C LEU A 2 50.37 49.22 -125.93
N PHE A 3 49.74 49.00 -124.78
CA PHE A 3 48.45 49.60 -124.44
C PHE A 3 48.43 49.97 -122.96
N ASN A 4 48.06 51.20 -122.64
CA ASN A 4 48.12 51.76 -121.27
C ASN A 4 49.45 51.46 -120.55
N GLU A 5 50.57 51.78 -121.21
CA GLU A 5 51.94 51.60 -120.69
C GLU A 5 52.35 50.14 -120.38
N ARG A 6 51.53 49.14 -120.76
CA ARG A 6 51.88 47.71 -120.64
C ARG A 6 52.11 47.10 -122.01
N ILE A 7 53.15 46.26 -122.09
CA ILE A 7 53.45 45.45 -123.27
C ILE A 7 52.46 44.27 -123.26
N GLU A 8 51.48 44.29 -124.16
CA GLU A 8 50.52 43.19 -124.33
C GLU A 8 51.02 42.13 -125.32
N GLY A 9 52.10 42.43 -126.05
CA GLY A 9 52.82 41.48 -126.90
C GLY A 9 53.87 42.16 -127.78
N VAL A 10 54.70 41.35 -128.43
CA VAL A 10 55.76 41.80 -129.35
C VAL A 10 55.41 41.34 -130.76
N LEU A 11 55.55 42.23 -131.74
CA LEU A 11 55.36 41.94 -133.15
C LEU A 11 56.66 42.28 -133.87
N GLU A 12 57.28 41.30 -134.52
CA GLU A 12 58.51 41.48 -135.29
C GLU A 12 58.16 41.63 -136.77
N ILE A 13 58.70 42.66 -137.42
CA ILE A 13 58.46 42.95 -138.84
C ILE A 13 59.81 43.15 -139.53
N ALA A 14 59.98 42.50 -140.69
CA ALA A 14 61.16 42.64 -141.53
C ALA A 14 60.76 43.18 -142.91
N SER A 15 61.55 44.11 -143.45
CA SER A 15 61.33 44.71 -144.77
C SER A 15 62.62 44.66 -145.61
N PHE A 16 62.48 44.39 -146.91
CA PHE A 16 63.59 44.40 -147.87
C PHE A 16 63.91 45.80 -148.41
N GLN A 17 63.09 46.80 -148.06
CA GLN A 17 63.30 48.21 -148.39
C GLN A 17 63.23 49.03 -147.10
N ALA A 18 63.99 50.13 -147.03
CA ALA A 18 63.95 51.03 -145.88
C ALA A 18 62.53 51.58 -145.73
N LEU A 19 61.93 51.38 -144.56
CA LEU A 19 60.59 51.88 -144.27
C LEU A 19 60.66 53.39 -144.10
N GLU A 20 59.77 54.10 -144.79
CA GLU A 20 59.61 55.54 -144.60
C GLU A 20 58.89 55.82 -143.26
N ASP A 21 59.11 57.00 -142.69
CA ASP A 21 58.62 57.36 -141.34
C ASP A 21 57.11 57.14 -141.18
N TYR A 22 56.30 57.43 -142.22
CA TYR A 22 54.84 57.23 -142.18
C TYR A 22 54.43 55.74 -142.09
N GLN A 23 55.26 54.83 -142.60
CA GLN A 23 54.98 53.38 -142.55
C GLN A 23 55.29 52.82 -141.16
N ILE A 24 56.33 53.34 -140.51
CA ILE A 24 56.67 53.03 -139.12
C ILE A 24 55.54 53.51 -138.20
N GLU A 25 55.08 54.74 -138.37
CA GLU A 25 53.96 55.31 -137.59
C GLU A 25 52.66 54.49 -137.75
N LEU A 26 52.35 54.05 -138.97
CA LEU A 26 51.19 53.19 -139.23
C LEU A 26 51.30 51.83 -138.51
N ILE A 27 52.48 51.21 -138.54
CA ILE A 27 52.74 49.94 -137.85
C ILE A 27 52.60 50.12 -136.33
N GLU A 28 53.10 51.22 -135.77
CA GLU A 28 52.97 51.52 -134.35
C GLU A 28 51.49 51.70 -133.97
N LYS A 29 50.70 52.43 -134.77
CA LYS A 29 49.25 52.60 -134.57
C LYS A 29 48.47 51.28 -134.66
N LEU A 30 48.82 50.41 -135.60
CA LEU A 30 48.25 49.06 -135.66
C LEU A 30 48.64 48.21 -134.46
N GLY A 31 49.89 48.35 -133.98
CA GLY A 31 50.38 47.70 -132.77
C GLY A 31 49.65 48.15 -131.50
N GLU A 32 49.29 49.43 -131.39
CA GLU A 32 48.43 49.95 -130.31
C GLU A 32 47.00 49.39 -130.40
N SER A 33 46.41 49.35 -131.59
CA SER A 33 45.05 48.82 -131.81
C SER A 33 44.95 47.31 -131.51
N LEU A 34 45.94 46.53 -131.92
CA LEU A 34 46.05 45.11 -131.61
C LEU A 34 46.27 44.88 -130.10
N ALA A 35 47.12 45.68 -129.46
CA ALA A 35 47.31 45.62 -128.01
C ALA A 35 46.00 45.86 -127.24
N ALA A 36 45.22 46.88 -127.65
CA ALA A 36 43.92 47.18 -127.06
C ALA A 36 42.93 46.01 -127.20
N SER A 37 42.90 45.36 -128.37
CA SER A 37 42.03 44.22 -128.65
C SER A 37 42.41 42.99 -127.81
N VAL A 38 43.70 42.68 -127.70
CA VAL A 38 44.21 41.58 -126.86
C VAL A 38 43.90 41.83 -125.38
N ALA A 39 44.13 43.05 -124.89
CA ALA A 39 43.79 43.43 -123.52
C ALA A 39 42.29 43.30 -123.24
N SER A 40 41.43 43.69 -124.19
CA SER A 40 39.98 43.54 -124.08
C SER A 40 39.55 42.08 -123.96
N VAL A 41 40.08 41.19 -124.82
CA VAL A 41 39.78 39.75 -124.77
C VAL A 41 40.28 39.11 -123.48
N LYS A 42 41.50 39.47 -123.04
CA LYS A 42 42.09 38.98 -121.79
C LYS A 42 41.30 39.45 -120.57
N ASN A 43 40.83 40.70 -120.56
CA ASN A 43 39.97 41.22 -119.52
C ASN A 43 38.61 40.54 -119.52
N ALA A 44 37.99 40.33 -120.69
CA ALA A 44 36.74 39.60 -120.80
C ALA A 44 36.85 38.17 -120.25
N GLY A 45 37.93 37.46 -120.61
CA GLY A 45 38.25 36.11 -120.07
C GLY A 45 38.41 36.11 -118.54
N ARG A 46 39.15 37.08 -118.01
CA ARG A 46 39.34 37.22 -116.56
C ARG A 46 38.05 37.60 -115.82
N THR A 47 37.19 38.41 -116.43
CA THR A 47 35.86 38.73 -115.88
C THR A 47 34.97 37.49 -115.84
N THR A 48 34.99 36.64 -116.88
CA THR A 48 34.24 35.37 -116.85
C THR A 48 34.74 34.40 -115.78
N GLU A 49 36.06 34.29 -115.57
CA GLU A 49 36.62 33.48 -114.48
C GLU A 49 36.20 34.01 -113.11
N LEU A 50 36.31 35.33 -112.89
CA LEU A 50 35.86 35.97 -111.65
C LEU A 50 34.36 35.81 -111.41
N LEU A 51 33.53 35.89 -112.46
CA LEU A 51 32.08 35.67 -112.34
C LEU A 51 31.75 34.23 -111.97
N ALA A 52 32.50 33.25 -112.50
CA ALA A 52 32.34 31.84 -112.13
C ALA A 52 32.73 31.59 -110.66
N GLU A 53 33.88 32.11 -110.20
CA GLU A 53 34.29 32.03 -108.78
C GLU A 53 33.27 32.69 -107.85
N LEU A 54 32.75 33.87 -108.23
CA LEU A 54 31.80 34.62 -107.40
C LEU A 54 30.43 33.92 -107.36
N GLN A 55 30.01 33.27 -108.45
CA GLN A 55 28.81 32.45 -108.49
C GLN A 55 28.96 31.20 -107.62
N GLU A 56 30.10 30.50 -107.69
CA GLU A 56 30.41 29.35 -106.82
C GLU A 56 30.44 29.74 -105.34
N GLN A 57 31.07 30.88 -104.99
CA GLN A 57 31.03 31.43 -103.63
C GLN A 57 29.61 31.79 -103.18
N THR A 58 28.78 32.34 -104.06
CA THR A 58 27.39 32.70 -103.73
C THR A 58 26.53 31.46 -103.50
N GLU A 59 26.72 30.40 -104.29
CA GLU A 59 26.05 29.12 -104.10
C GLU A 59 26.49 28.44 -102.79
N MET A 60 27.79 28.49 -102.47
CA MET A 60 28.32 27.99 -101.20
C MET A 60 27.75 28.74 -99.99
N LEU A 61 27.68 30.08 -100.05
CA LEU A 61 27.10 30.90 -98.99
C LEU A 61 25.60 30.64 -98.80
N ARG A 62 24.85 30.46 -99.90
CA ARG A 62 23.43 30.09 -99.81
C ARG A 62 23.22 28.72 -99.19
N ALA A 63 24.07 27.75 -99.52
CA ALA A 63 24.02 26.43 -98.90
C ALA A 63 24.33 26.50 -97.39
N GLN A 64 25.34 27.28 -96.99
CA GLN A 64 25.66 27.51 -95.57
C GLN A 64 24.53 28.25 -94.83
N GLU A 65 23.91 29.24 -95.45
CA GLU A 65 22.80 29.99 -94.85
C GLU A 65 21.57 29.10 -94.64
N GLU A 66 21.25 28.24 -95.62
CA GLU A 66 20.13 27.28 -95.52
C GLU A 66 20.41 26.21 -94.45
N GLU A 67 21.63 25.67 -94.38
CA GLU A 67 22.04 24.73 -93.32
C GLU A 67 21.98 25.40 -91.94
N MET A 68 22.45 26.65 -91.83
CA MET A 68 22.41 27.41 -90.59
C MET A 68 20.96 27.71 -90.17
N ARG A 69 20.06 28.00 -91.13
CA ARG A 69 18.62 28.17 -90.84
C ARG A 69 17.99 26.89 -90.30
N GLN A 70 18.26 25.75 -90.91
CA GLN A 70 17.76 24.44 -90.46
C GLN A 70 18.26 24.12 -89.04
N ASN A 71 19.56 24.29 -88.80
CA ASN A 71 20.15 24.09 -87.46
C ASN A 71 19.54 25.04 -86.42
N MET A 72 19.22 26.29 -86.79
CA MET A 72 18.61 27.27 -85.90
C MET A 72 17.14 26.93 -85.57
N GLU A 73 16.37 26.44 -86.55
CA GLU A 73 15.01 25.94 -86.33
C GLU A 73 15.01 24.71 -85.41
N GLU A 74 15.89 23.74 -85.66
CA GLU A 74 15.99 22.51 -84.86
C GLU A 74 16.45 22.81 -83.42
N LEU A 75 17.40 23.74 -83.25
CA LEU A 75 17.82 24.23 -81.93
C LEU A 75 16.67 24.91 -81.17
N THR A 76 15.85 25.71 -81.84
CA THR A 76 14.72 26.41 -81.23
C THR A 76 13.67 25.43 -80.73
N ILE A 77 13.35 24.40 -81.54
CA ILE A 77 12.43 23.32 -81.14
C ILE A 77 12.99 22.54 -79.94
N THR A 78 14.28 22.22 -79.97
CA THR A 78 14.95 21.48 -78.89
C THR A 78 14.98 22.31 -77.60
N GLN A 79 15.23 23.62 -77.68
CA GLN A 79 15.17 24.54 -76.55
C GLN A 79 13.77 24.61 -75.94
N GLU A 80 12.73 24.67 -76.78
CA GLU A 80 11.35 24.71 -76.28
C GLU A 80 10.94 23.38 -75.63
N GLN A 81 11.34 22.24 -76.20
CA GLN A 81 11.13 20.93 -75.58
C GLN A 81 11.88 20.79 -74.25
N MET A 82 13.12 21.28 -74.17
CA MET A 82 13.88 21.30 -72.91
C MET A 82 13.17 22.18 -71.87
N ARG A 83 12.66 23.36 -72.26
CA ARG A 83 11.91 24.25 -71.38
C ARG A 83 10.65 23.60 -70.81
N ILE A 84 9.89 22.89 -71.64
CA ILE A 84 8.69 22.15 -71.19
C ILE A 84 9.08 21.05 -70.22
N LYS A 85 10.08 20.21 -70.54
CA LYS A 85 10.57 19.16 -69.63
C LYS A 85 11.12 19.73 -68.32
N GLN A 86 11.79 20.88 -68.36
CA GLN A 86 12.29 21.58 -67.18
C GLN A 86 11.13 21.97 -66.25
N ASN A 87 10.07 22.56 -66.81
CA ASN A 87 8.88 22.94 -66.06
C ASN A 87 8.12 21.73 -65.49
N GLU A 88 8.01 20.64 -66.26
CA GLU A 88 7.42 19.37 -65.77
C GLU A 88 8.22 18.78 -64.62
N LEU A 89 9.56 18.78 -64.73
CA LEU A 89 10.46 18.29 -63.68
C LEU A 89 10.36 19.16 -62.41
N GLU A 90 10.30 20.48 -62.56
CA GLU A 90 10.10 21.41 -61.43
C GLU A 90 8.75 21.19 -60.74
N SER A 91 7.68 20.97 -61.51
CA SER A 91 6.36 20.66 -60.96
C SER A 91 6.35 19.31 -60.22
N LEU A 92 6.95 18.27 -60.80
CA LEU A 92 7.03 16.95 -60.16
C LEU A 92 7.86 17.01 -58.86
N LYS A 93 8.97 17.74 -58.88
CA LYS A 93 9.81 17.95 -57.69
C LYS A 93 9.03 18.66 -56.58
N ALA A 94 8.30 19.73 -56.91
CA ALA A 94 7.49 20.46 -55.94
C ALA A 94 6.40 19.56 -55.32
N ASN A 95 5.72 18.74 -56.13
CA ASN A 95 4.72 17.79 -55.63
C ASN A 95 5.33 16.73 -54.70
N LEU A 96 6.50 16.20 -55.06
CA LEU A 96 7.20 15.22 -54.24
C LEU A 96 7.65 15.82 -52.91
N GLU A 97 8.15 17.06 -52.90
CA GLU A 97 8.54 17.78 -51.69
C GLU A 97 7.34 18.00 -50.74
N ILE A 98 6.18 18.38 -51.28
CA ILE A 98 4.93 18.52 -50.51
C ILE A 98 4.51 17.17 -49.91
N GLU A 99 4.57 16.09 -50.69
CA GLU A 99 4.18 14.76 -50.22
C GLU A 99 5.15 14.23 -49.14
N VAL A 100 6.46 14.43 -49.32
CA VAL A 100 7.47 14.07 -48.32
C VAL A 100 7.25 14.87 -47.04
N GLN A 101 7.00 16.18 -47.12
CA GLN A 101 6.68 16.99 -45.93
C GLN A 101 5.40 16.51 -45.24
N SER A 102 4.35 16.21 -46.00
CA SER A 102 3.09 15.69 -45.48
C SER A 102 3.29 14.38 -44.73
N ARG A 103 3.97 13.39 -45.34
CA ARG A 103 4.26 12.09 -44.72
C ARG A 103 5.17 12.24 -43.50
N THR A 104 6.18 13.11 -43.57
CA THR A 104 7.07 13.41 -42.43
C THR A 104 6.30 13.99 -41.25
N ARG A 105 5.36 14.90 -41.53
CA ARG A 105 4.48 15.48 -40.50
C ARG A 105 3.55 14.43 -39.88
N GLN A 106 2.89 13.60 -40.70
CA GLN A 106 2.02 12.53 -40.20
C GLN A 106 2.79 11.52 -39.33
N LEU A 107 4.01 11.19 -39.74
CA LEU A 107 4.88 10.31 -38.97
C LEU A 107 5.28 10.96 -37.64
N SER A 108 5.67 12.24 -37.66
CA SER A 108 6.01 13.01 -36.46
C SER A 108 4.83 13.09 -35.49
N GLU A 109 3.62 13.41 -35.98
CA GLU A 109 2.40 13.45 -35.15
C GLU A 109 2.06 12.08 -34.56
N SER A 110 2.24 11.00 -35.32
CA SER A 110 2.03 9.63 -34.85
C SER A 110 3.04 9.23 -33.78
N LEU A 111 4.32 9.60 -33.94
CA LEU A 111 5.38 9.34 -32.97
C LEU A 111 5.16 10.13 -31.67
N ILE A 112 4.78 11.41 -31.75
CA ILE A 112 4.45 12.23 -30.59
C ILE A 112 3.25 11.63 -29.84
N ARG A 113 2.21 11.19 -30.56
CA ARG A 113 1.05 10.53 -29.94
C ARG A 113 1.44 9.26 -29.19
N LEU A 114 2.27 8.42 -29.80
CA LEU A 114 2.76 7.19 -29.15
C LEU A 114 3.63 7.51 -27.92
N ASP A 115 4.53 8.50 -28.00
CA ASP A 115 5.35 8.94 -26.87
C ASP A 115 4.50 9.47 -25.70
N LEU A 116 3.47 10.26 -26.00
CA LEU A 116 2.51 10.73 -24.98
C LEU A 116 1.73 9.59 -24.33
N ILE A 117 1.22 8.63 -25.13
CA ILE A 117 0.54 7.44 -24.60
C ILE A 117 1.50 6.63 -23.71
N ASN A 118 2.75 6.46 -24.13
CA ASN A 118 3.76 5.73 -23.37
C ASN A 118 4.13 6.43 -22.05
N LYS A 119 4.16 7.77 -22.03
CA LYS A 119 4.46 8.55 -20.82
C LYS A 119 3.29 8.60 -19.83
N ILE A 120 2.06 8.54 -20.32
CA ILE A 120 0.85 8.58 -19.47
C ILE A 120 0.50 7.18 -18.97
N SER A 121 0.81 6.13 -19.73
CA SER A 121 0.65 4.76 -19.29
C SER A 121 1.59 4.49 -18.11
N SER A 122 1.03 4.09 -16.97
CA SER A 122 1.83 3.59 -15.83
C SER A 122 2.47 2.22 -16.11
N GLU A 123 2.11 1.60 -17.23
CA GLU A 123 2.58 0.28 -17.62
C GLU A 123 3.95 0.36 -18.31
N GLY A 124 4.85 -0.55 -17.94
CA GLY A 124 6.14 -0.67 -18.58
C GLY A 124 6.03 -1.41 -19.91
N LEU A 125 6.00 -0.66 -21.01
CA LEU A 125 5.92 -1.22 -22.35
C LEU A 125 7.23 -1.84 -22.81
N TRP A 126 7.14 -2.80 -23.71
CA TRP A 126 8.28 -3.42 -24.34
C TRP A 126 7.93 -4.01 -25.70
N ASP A 127 8.93 -4.15 -26.56
CA ASP A 127 8.76 -4.83 -27.84
C ASP A 127 10.04 -5.55 -28.29
N MET A 128 9.88 -6.56 -29.13
CA MET A 128 10.99 -7.24 -29.80
C MET A 128 10.60 -7.67 -31.22
N VAL A 129 11.59 -7.69 -32.10
CA VAL A 129 11.51 -8.38 -33.39
C VAL A 129 11.88 -9.85 -33.16
N VAL A 130 11.06 -10.77 -33.66
CA VAL A 130 11.32 -12.20 -33.52
C VAL A 130 12.40 -12.60 -34.54
N PRO A 131 13.49 -13.28 -34.13
CA PRO A 131 14.51 -13.76 -35.05
C PRO A 131 13.93 -14.69 -36.13
N GLU A 132 14.54 -14.70 -37.31
CA GLU A 132 14.08 -15.55 -38.42
C GLU A 132 14.08 -17.05 -38.08
N ASP A 133 15.00 -17.51 -37.24
CA ASP A 133 15.06 -18.91 -36.79
C ASP A 133 14.11 -19.20 -35.61
N GLU A 134 13.43 -18.19 -35.08
CA GLU A 134 12.55 -18.24 -33.90
C GLU A 134 13.24 -18.77 -32.63
N ILE A 135 14.57 -18.72 -32.60
CA ILE A 135 15.38 -19.12 -31.45
C ILE A 135 15.75 -17.88 -30.64
N LEU A 136 15.12 -17.75 -29.48
CA LEU A 136 15.43 -16.70 -28.51
C LEU A 136 16.76 -16.99 -27.81
N ARG A 137 17.74 -16.12 -28.05
CA ARG A 137 19.05 -16.11 -27.38
C ARG A 137 19.09 -15.06 -26.28
N PRO A 138 19.95 -15.18 -25.24
CA PRO A 138 20.08 -14.18 -24.19
C PRO A 138 20.38 -12.75 -24.70
N GLU A 139 20.98 -12.64 -25.87
CA GLU A 139 21.37 -11.41 -26.57
C GLU A 139 20.30 -10.88 -27.52
N THR A 140 19.15 -11.57 -27.63
CA THR A 140 18.04 -11.15 -28.49
C THR A 140 17.65 -9.71 -28.14
N PRO A 141 17.62 -8.78 -29.11
CA PRO A 141 17.29 -7.39 -28.86
C PRO A 141 15.86 -7.25 -28.32
N PHE A 142 15.72 -6.55 -27.19
CA PHE A 142 14.44 -6.18 -26.60
C PHE A 142 14.44 -4.68 -26.35
N SER A 143 13.43 -3.98 -26.85
CA SER A 143 13.23 -2.57 -26.54
C SER A 143 12.42 -2.49 -25.26
N TRP A 144 13.04 -1.99 -24.19
CA TRP A 144 12.37 -1.71 -22.92
C TRP A 144 12.05 -0.22 -22.83
N SER A 145 10.79 0.13 -22.57
CA SER A 145 10.41 1.52 -22.40
C SER A 145 11.10 2.18 -21.19
N PRO A 146 11.30 3.51 -21.20
CA PRO A 146 11.82 4.24 -20.06
C PRO A 146 10.96 4.07 -18.80
N GLN A 147 9.63 3.96 -18.97
CA GLN A 147 8.71 3.73 -17.86
C GLN A 147 8.94 2.38 -17.19
N LEU A 148 9.18 1.30 -17.94
CA LEU A 148 9.51 0.00 -17.37
C LEU A 148 10.80 0.05 -16.54
N LYS A 149 11.84 0.67 -17.10
CA LYS A 149 13.14 0.81 -16.42
C LYS A 149 12.99 1.62 -15.13
N SER A 150 12.24 2.72 -15.17
CA SER A 150 11.88 3.52 -14.01
C SER A 150 11.10 2.73 -12.96
N ASN A 151 10.07 1.97 -13.35
CA ASN A 151 9.29 1.11 -12.46
C ASN A 151 10.17 0.06 -11.74
N LEU A 152 11.19 -0.44 -12.43
CA LEU A 152 12.17 -1.38 -11.86
C LEU A 152 13.31 -0.69 -11.09
N GLY A 153 13.40 0.64 -11.17
CA GLY A 153 14.44 1.46 -10.55
C GLY A 153 15.78 1.49 -11.30
N TYR A 154 15.84 1.01 -12.54
CA TYR A 154 17.06 0.99 -13.36
C TYR A 154 17.11 2.16 -14.35
N GLY A 155 18.33 2.59 -14.71
CA GLY A 155 18.58 3.54 -15.80
C GLY A 155 18.87 2.84 -17.14
N ASP A 156 18.99 3.61 -18.21
CA ASP A 156 19.28 3.08 -19.56
C ASP A 156 20.63 2.35 -19.66
N SER A 157 21.63 2.77 -18.89
CA SER A 157 22.94 2.11 -18.80
C SER A 157 22.90 0.77 -18.07
N ASP A 158 22.06 0.68 -17.04
CA ASP A 158 22.08 -0.41 -16.06
C ASP A 158 21.13 -1.55 -16.45
N PHE A 159 20.20 -1.30 -17.37
CA PHE A 159 19.25 -2.29 -17.89
C PHE A 159 19.30 -2.32 -19.42
N PRO A 160 20.22 -3.11 -20.00
CA PRO A 160 20.42 -3.17 -21.45
C PRO A 160 19.19 -3.74 -22.19
N ASN A 161 19.01 -3.28 -23.43
CA ASN A 161 17.92 -3.64 -24.33
C ASN A 161 18.09 -5.05 -24.95
N ARG A 162 18.02 -6.07 -24.09
CA ARG A 162 18.17 -7.50 -24.44
C ARG A 162 17.34 -8.41 -23.53
N LEU A 163 17.05 -9.60 -24.01
CA LEU A 163 16.27 -10.62 -23.29
C LEU A 163 16.89 -11.00 -21.92
N SER A 164 18.21 -11.19 -21.89
CA SER A 164 18.94 -11.58 -20.67
C SER A 164 18.78 -10.60 -19.51
N SER A 165 18.59 -9.30 -19.79
CA SER A 165 18.38 -8.29 -18.75
C SER A 165 17.11 -8.58 -17.93
N TRP A 166 16.02 -8.94 -18.61
CA TRP A 166 14.77 -9.33 -17.95
C TRP A 166 14.88 -10.72 -17.31
N MET A 167 15.52 -11.69 -17.98
CA MET A 167 15.71 -13.04 -17.41
C MET A 167 16.50 -13.02 -16.10
N ALA A 168 17.49 -12.13 -15.97
CA ALA A 168 18.34 -12.03 -14.80
C ALA A 168 17.62 -11.50 -13.54
N ILE A 169 16.54 -10.75 -13.72
CA ILE A 169 15.77 -10.17 -12.61
C ILE A 169 14.51 -10.98 -12.26
N LEU A 170 14.17 -12.02 -13.03
CA LEU A 170 13.10 -12.95 -12.68
C LEU A 170 13.44 -13.73 -11.40
N HIS A 171 12.46 -13.88 -10.52
CA HIS A 171 12.62 -14.73 -9.34
C HIS A 171 12.95 -16.18 -9.74
N PRO A 172 13.91 -16.87 -9.07
CA PRO A 172 14.37 -18.19 -9.46
C PRO A 172 13.25 -19.24 -9.66
N GLU A 173 12.22 -19.20 -8.83
CA GLU A 173 11.05 -20.09 -8.94
C GLU A 173 10.15 -19.78 -10.16
N ASP A 174 10.16 -18.54 -10.64
CA ASP A 174 9.30 -18.10 -11.75
C ASP A 174 10.00 -18.25 -13.11
N GLN A 175 11.33 -18.25 -13.15
CA GLN A 175 12.14 -18.23 -14.38
C GLN A 175 11.72 -19.31 -15.40
N GLU A 176 11.73 -20.59 -14.99
CA GLU A 176 11.44 -21.69 -15.91
C GLU A 176 10.01 -21.64 -16.45
N ARG A 177 9.03 -21.42 -15.56
CA ARG A 177 7.61 -21.35 -15.89
C ARG A 177 7.33 -20.21 -16.87
N VAL A 178 7.80 -19.01 -16.54
CA VAL A 178 7.55 -17.80 -17.31
C VAL A 178 8.19 -17.89 -18.69
N PHE A 179 9.46 -18.32 -18.74
CA PHE A 179 10.18 -18.46 -20.00
C PHE A 179 9.55 -19.50 -20.92
N ARG A 180 9.17 -20.67 -20.38
CA ARG A 180 8.52 -21.73 -21.15
C ARG A 180 7.18 -21.27 -21.74
N GLN A 181 6.36 -20.56 -20.96
CA GLN A 181 5.10 -19.99 -21.46
C GLN A 181 5.34 -18.98 -22.59
N PHE A 182 6.39 -18.15 -22.45
CA PHE A 182 6.71 -17.14 -23.44
C PHE A 182 7.17 -17.74 -24.78
N VAL A 183 8.02 -18.76 -24.73
CA VAL A 183 8.47 -19.50 -25.92
C VAL A 183 7.29 -20.21 -26.60
N ASN A 184 6.41 -20.86 -25.82
CA ASN A 184 5.23 -21.53 -26.35
C ASN A 184 4.28 -20.56 -27.03
N PHE A 185 4.09 -19.36 -26.46
CA PHE A 185 3.26 -18.30 -27.05
C PHE A 185 3.78 -17.87 -28.43
N ILE A 186 5.10 -17.68 -28.59
CA ILE A 186 5.69 -17.29 -29.88
C ILE A 186 5.49 -18.40 -30.93
N LYS A 187 5.71 -19.66 -30.52
CA LYS A 187 5.58 -20.83 -31.38
C LYS A 187 4.14 -21.17 -31.76
N ASP A 188 3.16 -20.80 -30.94
CA ASP A 188 1.75 -21.09 -31.22
C ASP A 188 1.26 -20.38 -32.49
N ARG A 189 0.95 -21.15 -33.53
CA ARG A 189 0.42 -20.63 -34.81
C ARG A 189 -1.10 -20.43 -34.81
N SER A 190 -1.80 -21.02 -33.84
CA SER A 190 -3.26 -20.97 -33.81
C SER A 190 -3.82 -19.59 -33.41
N GLY A 191 -2.99 -18.76 -32.74
CA GLY A 191 -3.41 -17.48 -32.18
C GLY A 191 -4.36 -17.61 -30.98
N GLN A 192 -4.58 -18.83 -30.49
CA GLN A 192 -5.46 -19.09 -29.35
C GLN A 192 -4.75 -18.88 -28.01
N PHE A 193 -3.42 -18.95 -27.99
CA PHE A 193 -2.66 -18.74 -26.77
C PHE A 193 -2.45 -17.24 -26.52
N SER A 194 -2.97 -16.74 -25.40
CA SER A 194 -2.66 -15.39 -24.90
C SER A 194 -1.59 -15.48 -23.82
N PHE A 195 -0.53 -14.69 -23.92
CA PHE A 195 0.45 -14.59 -22.84
C PHE A 195 -0.02 -13.53 -21.84
N LEU A 196 -0.62 -14.00 -20.74
CA LEU A 196 -0.92 -13.20 -19.55
C LEU A 196 -0.37 -13.95 -18.34
N ASN A 197 0.65 -13.39 -17.70
CA ASN A 197 1.31 -14.06 -16.59
C ASN A 197 1.65 -13.10 -15.45
N GLU A 198 1.54 -13.61 -14.23
CA GLU A 198 2.02 -12.93 -13.02
C GLU A 198 3.31 -13.60 -12.55
N HIS A 199 4.32 -12.78 -12.24
CA HIS A 199 5.63 -13.25 -11.84
C HIS A 199 6.37 -12.18 -11.05
N ARG A 200 7.38 -12.62 -10.28
CA ARG A 200 8.17 -11.73 -9.46
C ARG A 200 9.39 -11.22 -10.24
N LEU A 201 9.61 -9.91 -10.21
CA LEU A 201 10.82 -9.26 -10.73
C LEU A 201 11.57 -8.56 -9.58
N LYS A 202 12.89 -8.65 -9.64
CA LYS A 202 13.80 -7.97 -8.72
C LYS A 202 13.98 -6.53 -9.16
N VAL A 203 13.63 -5.58 -8.29
CA VAL A 203 13.89 -4.15 -8.50
C VAL A 203 15.32 -3.79 -8.06
N LYS A 204 15.83 -2.62 -8.47
CA LYS A 204 17.22 -2.21 -8.20
C LYS A 204 17.61 -2.21 -6.71
N THR A 205 16.66 -1.97 -5.82
CA THR A 205 16.86 -2.03 -4.35
C THR A 205 17.12 -3.45 -3.83
N GLY A 206 16.86 -4.48 -4.63
CA GLY A 206 17.09 -5.88 -4.30
C GLY A 206 15.83 -6.65 -3.87
N GLU A 207 14.72 -5.94 -3.65
CA GLU A 207 13.41 -6.51 -3.33
C GLU A 207 12.78 -7.20 -4.55
N TYR A 208 11.97 -8.24 -4.31
CA TYR A 208 11.12 -8.83 -5.35
C TYR A 208 9.70 -8.28 -5.27
N ARG A 209 9.18 -7.82 -6.40
CA ARG A 209 7.82 -7.30 -6.54
C ARG A 209 7.01 -8.11 -7.54
N TRP A 210 5.70 -8.13 -7.37
CA TRP A 210 4.80 -8.85 -8.28
C TRP A 210 4.49 -7.98 -9.49
N PHE A 211 4.76 -8.51 -10.68
CA PHE A 211 4.40 -7.88 -11.93
C PHE A 211 3.47 -8.79 -12.71
N ARG A 212 2.53 -8.17 -13.41
CA ARG A 212 1.72 -8.82 -14.43
C ARG A 212 2.24 -8.38 -15.79
N ALA A 213 2.44 -9.35 -16.68
CA ALA A 213 2.83 -9.07 -18.05
C ALA A 213 1.81 -9.63 -19.02
N TYR A 214 1.58 -8.85 -20.06
CA TYR A 214 0.72 -9.20 -21.17
C TYR A 214 1.42 -8.86 -22.47
N CYS A 215 1.28 -9.70 -23.50
CA CYS A 215 1.77 -9.36 -24.82
C CYS A 215 0.90 -9.88 -25.96
N GLN A 216 1.04 -9.21 -27.09
CA GLN A 216 0.47 -9.58 -28.37
C GLN A 216 1.58 -9.87 -29.38
N VAL A 217 1.26 -10.70 -30.36
CA VAL A 217 2.18 -11.13 -31.41
C VAL A 217 1.62 -10.73 -32.77
N LEU A 218 2.43 -10.03 -33.54
CA LEU A 218 2.19 -9.79 -34.96
C LEU A 218 2.74 -10.98 -35.74
N ARG A 219 1.92 -11.55 -36.62
CA ARG A 219 2.26 -12.74 -37.41
C ARG A 219 2.20 -12.47 -38.90
N GLU A 220 2.99 -13.24 -39.65
CA GLU A 220 2.94 -13.28 -41.11
C GLU A 220 1.68 -14.01 -41.59
N ASN A 221 1.01 -13.46 -42.60
CA ASN A 221 -0.31 -13.93 -43.05
C ASN A 221 -0.28 -15.35 -43.65
N GLU A 222 0.81 -15.75 -44.33
CA GLU A 222 0.86 -17.02 -45.05
C GLU A 222 1.31 -18.20 -44.16
N SER A 223 2.37 -18.00 -43.37
CA SER A 223 2.99 -19.07 -42.56
C SER A 223 2.52 -19.09 -41.09
N GLY A 224 1.86 -18.01 -40.63
CA GLY A 224 1.56 -17.79 -39.21
C GLY A 224 2.79 -17.50 -38.34
N LYS A 225 3.97 -17.34 -38.95
CA LYS A 225 5.23 -17.09 -38.26
C LYS A 225 5.17 -15.78 -37.46
N ALA A 226 5.69 -15.82 -36.23
CA ALA A 226 5.78 -14.62 -35.40
C ALA A 226 6.82 -13.65 -35.98
N LEU A 227 6.43 -12.40 -36.18
CA LEU A 227 7.28 -11.33 -36.71
C LEU A 227 7.73 -10.38 -35.61
N ARG A 228 6.80 -9.97 -34.74
CA ARG A 228 7.05 -9.02 -33.65
C ARG A 228 6.20 -9.36 -32.46
N VAL A 229 6.73 -9.15 -31.26
CA VAL A 229 5.97 -9.26 -30.01
C VAL A 229 6.07 -7.93 -29.29
N ALA A 230 4.94 -7.42 -28.82
CA ALA A 230 4.88 -6.21 -28.02
C ALA A 230 3.93 -6.41 -26.85
N GLY A 231 4.24 -5.80 -25.71
CA GLY A 231 3.49 -6.01 -24.50
C GLY A 231 3.73 -4.94 -23.45
N TYR A 232 3.14 -5.17 -22.29
CA TYR A 232 3.30 -4.34 -21.12
C TYR A 232 3.62 -5.20 -19.90
N ILE A 233 4.25 -4.58 -18.91
CA ILE A 233 4.56 -5.14 -17.60
C ILE A 233 4.14 -4.11 -16.56
N ASN A 234 3.18 -4.44 -15.71
CA ASN A 234 2.68 -3.54 -14.66
C ASN A 234 2.95 -4.13 -13.26
N ASP A 235 3.34 -3.25 -12.32
CA ASP A 235 3.52 -3.62 -10.91
C ASP A 235 2.14 -3.80 -10.27
N ILE A 236 1.88 -4.99 -9.73
CA ILE A 236 0.62 -5.37 -9.07
C ILE A 236 0.82 -5.68 -7.59
N THR A 237 1.99 -5.33 -7.02
CA THR A 237 2.34 -5.67 -5.63
C THR A 237 1.32 -5.12 -4.63
N HIS A 238 1.06 -3.81 -4.68
CA HIS A 238 0.08 -3.17 -3.82
C HIS A 238 -1.35 -3.70 -4.03
N GLN A 239 -1.71 -4.06 -5.28
CA GLN A 239 -3.01 -4.64 -5.56
C GLN A 239 -3.16 -6.02 -4.90
N ARG A 240 -2.13 -6.86 -4.96
CA ARG A 240 -2.14 -8.17 -4.29
C ARG A 240 -2.19 -8.08 -2.78
N GLU A 241 -1.40 -7.18 -2.18
CA GLU A 241 -1.44 -6.96 -0.72
C GLU A 241 -2.84 -6.56 -0.25
N LEU A 242 -3.52 -5.72 -1.04
CA LEU A 242 -4.90 -5.33 -0.75
C LEU A 242 -5.87 -6.50 -0.90
N ASP A 243 -5.75 -7.30 -1.97
CA ASP A 243 -6.60 -8.47 -2.20
C ASP A 243 -6.43 -9.54 -1.10
N GLU A 244 -5.20 -9.79 -0.65
CA GLU A 244 -4.91 -10.70 0.47
C GLU A 244 -5.46 -10.18 1.81
N ALA A 245 -5.32 -8.89 2.08
CA ALA A 245 -5.88 -8.25 3.28
C ALA A 245 -7.41 -8.35 3.29
N LEU A 246 -8.06 -8.09 2.14
CA LEU A 246 -9.51 -8.21 1.99
C LEU A 246 -9.98 -9.66 2.20
N SER A 247 -9.29 -10.65 1.62
CA SER A 247 -9.60 -12.06 1.82
C SER A 247 -9.49 -12.47 3.29
N THR A 248 -8.46 -11.99 3.99
CA THR A 248 -8.26 -12.28 5.42
C THR A 248 -9.38 -11.67 6.27
N LEU A 249 -9.77 -10.42 6.00
CA LEU A 249 -10.87 -9.74 6.68
C LEU A 249 -12.22 -10.44 6.43
N GLN A 250 -12.45 -10.94 5.22
CA GLN A 250 -13.65 -11.68 4.86
C GLN A 250 -13.78 -12.95 5.72
N ILE A 251 -12.71 -13.74 5.83
CA ILE A 251 -12.68 -14.97 6.66
C ILE A 251 -12.92 -14.63 8.15
N GLN A 252 -12.30 -13.56 8.65
CA GLN A 252 -12.52 -13.13 10.04
C GLN A 252 -13.98 -12.71 10.29
N LYS A 253 -14.59 -11.99 9.35
CA LYS A 253 -16.00 -11.58 9.42
C LYS A 253 -16.93 -12.80 9.45
N GLU A 254 -16.72 -13.79 8.59
CA GLU A 254 -17.53 -15.01 8.55
C GLU A 254 -17.41 -15.80 9.87
N THR A 255 -16.20 -15.87 10.43
CA THR A 255 -15.96 -16.53 11.73
C THR A 255 -16.71 -15.83 12.87
N LEU A 256 -16.65 -14.50 12.92
CA LEU A 256 -17.37 -13.71 13.94
C LEU A 256 -18.90 -13.84 13.80
N GLN A 257 -19.42 -13.89 12.57
CA GLN A 257 -20.84 -14.10 12.33
C GLN A 257 -21.30 -15.49 12.83
N ALA A 258 -20.52 -16.54 12.58
CA ALA A 258 -20.82 -17.88 13.09
C ALA A 258 -20.82 -17.92 14.64
N GLN A 259 -19.86 -17.24 15.28
CA GLN A 259 -19.83 -17.12 16.75
C GLN A 259 -21.04 -16.37 17.30
N SER A 260 -21.46 -15.27 16.65
CA SER A 260 -22.65 -14.51 17.03
C SER A 260 -23.92 -15.36 16.97
N GLN A 261 -24.12 -16.12 15.89
CA GLN A 261 -25.28 -17.01 15.73
C GLN A 261 -25.30 -18.13 16.78
N ALA A 262 -24.14 -18.71 17.10
CA ALA A 262 -24.04 -19.72 18.15
C ALA A 262 -24.41 -19.15 19.54
N MET A 263 -23.95 -17.93 19.84
CA MET A 263 -24.29 -17.23 21.08
C MET A 263 -25.79 -16.93 21.18
N GLU A 264 -26.42 -16.48 20.09
CA GLU A 264 -27.87 -16.25 20.03
C GLU A 264 -28.67 -17.53 20.29
N ALA A 265 -28.26 -18.65 19.68
CA ALA A 265 -28.90 -19.95 19.91
C ALA A 265 -28.78 -20.38 21.39
N GLN A 266 -27.62 -20.15 22.02
CA GLN A 266 -27.41 -20.44 23.44
C GLN A 266 -28.30 -19.56 24.34
N ASN A 267 -28.39 -18.27 24.05
CA ASN A 267 -29.27 -17.34 24.78
C ASN A 267 -30.75 -17.74 24.66
N GLN A 268 -31.19 -18.16 23.47
CA GLN A 268 -32.56 -18.63 23.27
C GLN A 268 -32.85 -19.90 24.08
N LYS A 269 -31.87 -20.83 24.17
CA LYS A 269 -31.99 -22.04 24.98
C LYS A 269 -32.11 -21.73 26.47
N LEU A 270 -31.32 -20.77 26.98
CA LEU A 270 -31.41 -20.28 28.36
C LEU A 270 -32.80 -19.70 28.66
N LYS A 271 -33.32 -18.87 27.75
CA LYS A 271 -34.66 -18.26 27.90
C LYS A 271 -35.78 -19.31 27.94
N ASN A 272 -35.68 -20.35 27.12
CA ASN A 272 -36.63 -21.47 27.16
C ASN A 272 -36.55 -22.23 28.48
N ASN A 273 -35.34 -22.50 29.00
CA ASN A 273 -35.16 -23.17 30.29
C ASN A 273 -35.77 -22.36 31.44
N GLU A 274 -35.59 -21.04 31.44
CA GLU A 274 -36.18 -20.15 32.43
C GLU A 274 -37.72 -20.24 32.44
N GLN A 275 -38.36 -20.22 31.27
CA GLN A 275 -39.82 -20.36 31.15
C GLN A 275 -40.33 -21.72 31.67
N VAL A 276 -39.58 -22.80 31.41
CA VAL A 276 -39.93 -24.13 31.94
C VAL A 276 -39.87 -24.13 33.47
N LEU A 277 -38.84 -23.52 34.05
CA LEU A 277 -38.68 -23.44 35.50
C LEU A 277 -39.79 -22.60 36.15
N GLN A 278 -40.14 -21.45 35.57
CA GLN A 278 -41.23 -20.61 36.05
C GLN A 278 -42.58 -21.35 36.05
N LYS A 279 -42.88 -22.11 34.99
CA LYS A 279 -44.10 -22.93 34.93
C LYS A 279 -44.12 -24.04 35.99
N ALA A 280 -42.99 -24.66 36.28
CA ALA A 280 -42.87 -25.68 37.32
C ALA A 280 -43.14 -25.09 38.71
N LEU A 281 -42.58 -23.91 39.00
CA LEU A 281 -42.81 -23.17 40.25
C LEU A 281 -44.29 -22.79 40.44
N LEU A 282 -44.94 -22.28 39.38
CA LEU A 282 -46.35 -21.89 39.44
C LEU A 282 -47.27 -23.07 39.76
N ARG A 283 -47.05 -24.21 39.09
CA ARG A 283 -47.78 -25.46 39.35
C ARG A 283 -47.63 -25.95 40.78
N ASN A 284 -46.45 -25.76 41.39
CA ASN A 284 -46.22 -26.15 42.78
C ASN A 284 -47.05 -25.26 43.73
N ARG A 285 -47.07 -23.94 43.46
CA ARG A 285 -47.85 -22.98 44.25
C ARG A 285 -49.37 -23.20 44.17
N GLU A 286 -49.89 -23.57 42.99
CA GLU A 286 -51.31 -23.89 42.80
C GLU A 286 -51.74 -25.14 43.59
N LYS A 287 -50.87 -26.17 43.66
CA LYS A 287 -51.12 -27.36 44.50
C LYS A 287 -51.18 -27.00 45.99
N GLU A 288 -50.30 -26.12 46.45
CA GLU A 288 -50.28 -25.65 47.84
C GLU A 288 -51.57 -24.91 48.21
N MET A 289 -52.06 -24.03 47.33
CA MET A 289 -53.31 -23.28 47.55
C MET A 289 -54.55 -24.16 47.59
N LEU A 290 -54.63 -25.18 46.72
CA LEU A 290 -55.75 -26.12 46.71
C LEU A 290 -55.79 -26.94 48.01
N ARG A 291 -54.62 -27.28 48.56
CA ARG A 291 -54.49 -27.95 49.86
C ARG A 291 -55.03 -27.09 51.00
N ILE A 292 -54.66 -25.80 51.05
CA ILE A 292 -55.08 -24.88 52.11
C ILE A 292 -56.61 -24.69 52.14
N ASN A 293 -57.25 -24.57 50.98
CA ASN A 293 -58.71 -24.42 50.92
C ASN A 293 -59.47 -25.68 51.35
N LYS A 294 -58.90 -26.87 51.11
CA LYS A 294 -59.44 -28.13 51.63
C LYS A 294 -59.34 -28.21 53.15
N GLU A 295 -58.22 -27.77 53.74
CA GLU A 295 -58.02 -27.73 55.20
C GLU A 295 -59.02 -26.80 55.93
N LEU A 296 -59.53 -25.76 55.26
CA LEU A 296 -60.50 -24.84 55.85
C LEU A 296 -61.91 -25.43 55.91
N ALA A 297 -62.33 -26.17 54.88
CA ALA A 297 -63.60 -26.89 54.88
C ALA A 297 -63.59 -28.05 55.89
N GLU A 298 -62.44 -28.71 56.07
CA GLU A 298 -62.27 -29.73 57.11
C GLU A 298 -62.42 -29.15 58.53
N LYS A 299 -62.01 -27.89 58.81
CA LYS A 299 -62.02 -27.27 60.16
C LYS A 299 -63.40 -27.18 60.83
N GLU A 300 -64.47 -27.00 60.08
CA GLU A 300 -65.83 -26.90 60.64
C GLU A 300 -66.38 -28.26 61.06
N GLU A 301 -66.15 -29.31 60.27
CA GLU A 301 -66.40 -30.71 60.67
C GLU A 301 -65.40 -31.15 61.77
N ARG A 302 -64.18 -30.59 61.73
CA ARG A 302 -63.15 -30.76 62.75
C ARG A 302 -63.58 -30.23 64.10
N PHE A 303 -64.50 -29.29 64.30
CA PHE A 303 -64.83 -28.88 65.68
C PHE A 303 -65.49 -30.01 66.49
N HIS A 304 -66.33 -30.79 65.82
CA HIS A 304 -66.90 -32.02 66.37
C HIS A 304 -65.86 -33.15 66.51
N PHE A 305 -64.87 -33.22 65.61
CA PHE A 305 -63.71 -34.10 65.80
C PHE A 305 -62.72 -33.52 66.83
N MET A 306 -62.63 -32.21 67.06
CA MET A 306 -61.55 -31.54 67.80
C MET A 306 -61.68 -31.83 69.28
N THR A 307 -62.88 -32.05 69.82
CA THR A 307 -63.00 -32.56 71.19
C THR A 307 -62.51 -34.01 71.33
N ALA A 308 -62.50 -34.79 70.24
CA ALA A 308 -61.98 -36.16 70.18
C ALA A 308 -60.51 -36.27 69.69
N ASN A 309 -60.00 -35.27 68.97
CA ASN A 309 -58.66 -35.21 68.35
C ASN A 309 -57.75 -34.13 68.94
N ILE A 310 -58.22 -33.30 69.89
CA ILE A 310 -57.31 -32.43 70.64
C ILE A 310 -56.33 -33.38 71.35
N PRO A 311 -55.02 -33.30 71.08
CA PRO A 311 -54.01 -34.20 71.62
C PRO A 311 -53.75 -33.84 73.08
N GLY A 312 -54.78 -33.98 73.90
CA GLY A 312 -54.83 -33.54 75.27
C GLY A 312 -56.23 -33.80 75.80
N VAL A 313 -56.30 -34.27 77.04
CA VAL A 313 -57.55 -34.58 77.69
C VAL A 313 -58.24 -33.27 78.04
N ILE A 314 -59.33 -32.94 77.35
CA ILE A 314 -60.17 -31.81 77.74
C ILE A 314 -60.95 -32.25 78.96
N TYR A 315 -60.84 -31.51 80.04
CA TYR A 315 -61.59 -31.77 81.24
C TYR A 315 -62.26 -30.49 81.74
N GLN A 316 -63.39 -30.66 82.38
CA GLN A 316 -63.96 -29.65 83.24
C GLN A 316 -64.01 -30.27 84.63
N SER A 317 -63.51 -29.56 85.63
CA SER A 317 -63.69 -29.95 87.03
C SER A 317 -64.39 -28.85 87.80
N GLU A 318 -65.04 -29.23 88.87
CA GLU A 318 -65.70 -28.31 89.77
C GLU A 318 -65.20 -28.54 91.19
N THR A 319 -65.00 -27.45 91.91
CA THR A 319 -64.56 -27.48 93.31
C THR A 319 -65.51 -26.67 94.15
N ASN A 320 -66.13 -27.34 95.12
CA ASN A 320 -66.96 -26.73 96.13
C ASN A 320 -66.07 -26.19 97.25
N THR A 321 -66.05 -24.88 97.40
CA THR A 321 -65.16 -24.18 98.34
C THR A 321 -65.55 -24.37 99.82
N LYS A 322 -66.82 -24.69 100.11
CA LYS A 322 -67.34 -24.92 101.48
C LYS A 322 -67.10 -26.35 101.96
N GLU A 323 -67.36 -27.33 101.09
CA GLU A 323 -67.21 -28.76 101.41
C GLU A 323 -65.79 -29.29 101.17
N LYS A 324 -64.94 -28.50 100.50
CA LYS A 324 -63.57 -28.88 100.08
C LYS A 324 -63.54 -30.16 99.24
N THR A 325 -64.60 -30.38 98.46
CA THR A 325 -64.76 -31.48 97.52
C THR A 325 -64.47 -31.00 96.10
N SER A 326 -63.80 -31.83 95.31
CA SER A 326 -63.46 -31.57 93.90
C SER A 326 -63.78 -32.79 93.06
N SER A 327 -64.46 -32.59 91.92
CA SER A 327 -64.87 -33.64 90.98
C SER A 327 -64.74 -33.16 89.54
N TYR A 328 -64.57 -34.09 88.60
CA TYR A 328 -64.58 -33.78 87.17
C TYR A 328 -66.01 -33.87 86.63
N THR A 329 -66.47 -32.84 85.91
CA THR A 329 -67.82 -32.75 85.32
C THR A 329 -67.84 -33.10 83.83
N PHE A 330 -66.71 -32.97 83.15
CA PHE A 330 -66.51 -33.42 81.78
C PHE A 330 -65.08 -33.92 81.64
N ILE A 331 -64.89 -35.00 80.88
CA ILE A 331 -63.56 -35.40 80.44
C ILE A 331 -63.68 -36.07 79.07
N SER A 332 -62.83 -35.66 78.13
CA SER A 332 -62.80 -36.25 76.79
C SER A 332 -62.30 -37.69 76.83
N ASP A 333 -62.74 -38.50 75.86
CA ASP A 333 -62.32 -39.90 75.65
C ASP A 333 -60.80 -40.10 75.57
N TYR A 334 -60.06 -39.03 75.28
CA TYR A 334 -58.62 -39.01 75.16
C TYR A 334 -57.86 -39.36 76.46
N ILE A 335 -58.52 -39.31 77.64
CA ILE A 335 -57.90 -39.72 78.92
C ILE A 335 -57.43 -41.19 78.91
N ALA A 336 -58.12 -42.04 78.16
CA ALA A 336 -57.74 -43.44 77.97
C ALA A 336 -56.43 -43.58 77.20
N GLN A 337 -56.11 -42.64 76.30
CA GLN A 337 -54.87 -42.65 75.54
C GLN A 337 -53.69 -42.09 76.35
N VAL A 338 -53.92 -41.03 77.12
CA VAL A 338 -52.87 -40.33 77.88
C VAL A 338 -52.48 -41.09 79.16
N LEU A 339 -53.45 -41.49 79.97
CA LEU A 339 -53.18 -42.14 81.26
C LEU A 339 -53.71 -43.59 81.35
N GLY A 340 -54.42 -44.09 80.34
CA GLY A 340 -54.89 -45.48 80.30
C GLY A 340 -56.21 -45.75 81.04
N TYR A 341 -56.86 -44.71 81.59
CA TYR A 341 -58.13 -44.85 82.31
C TYR A 341 -59.31 -44.50 81.41
N LEU A 342 -60.45 -45.19 81.54
CA LEU A 342 -61.65 -44.82 80.80
C LEU A 342 -62.25 -43.50 81.35
N PRO A 343 -62.93 -42.68 80.53
CA PRO A 343 -63.56 -41.42 80.97
C PRO A 343 -64.48 -41.59 82.17
N GLU A 344 -65.35 -42.61 82.13
CA GLU A 344 -66.29 -42.92 83.21
C GLU A 344 -65.58 -43.32 84.50
N GLU A 345 -64.47 -44.05 84.41
CA GLU A 345 -63.63 -44.41 85.56
C GLU A 345 -62.97 -43.17 86.15
N PHE A 346 -62.46 -42.28 85.29
CA PHE A 346 -61.75 -41.07 85.72
C PHE A 346 -62.69 -40.04 86.33
N LEU A 347 -63.93 -39.90 85.83
CA LEU A 347 -64.95 -39.04 86.42
C LEU A 347 -65.33 -39.49 87.84
N ALA A 348 -65.22 -40.79 88.15
CA ALA A 348 -65.43 -41.34 89.48
C ALA A 348 -64.23 -41.15 90.44
N PHE A 349 -63.10 -40.59 89.98
CA PHE A 349 -61.93 -40.39 90.83
C PHE A 349 -62.17 -39.29 91.86
N GLY A 350 -62.09 -39.67 93.12
CA GLY A 350 -61.93 -38.73 94.22
C GLY A 350 -60.51 -38.19 94.32
N ARG A 351 -60.35 -37.13 95.12
CA ARG A 351 -59.07 -36.46 95.38
C ARG A 351 -57.93 -37.39 95.77
N GLU A 352 -58.19 -38.40 96.60
CA GLU A 352 -57.18 -39.36 97.05
C GLU A 352 -56.55 -40.15 95.89
N LYS A 353 -57.38 -40.52 94.91
CA LYS A 353 -56.92 -41.27 93.73
C LYS A 353 -56.02 -40.42 92.84
N ILE A 354 -56.31 -39.12 92.72
CA ILE A 354 -55.48 -38.15 91.97
C ILE A 354 -54.10 -37.99 92.62
N ILE A 355 -54.02 -37.92 93.96
CA ILE A 355 -52.73 -37.84 94.69
C ILE A 355 -51.85 -39.06 94.40
N GLN A 356 -52.44 -40.26 94.32
CA GLN A 356 -51.70 -41.50 94.10
C GLN A 356 -51.06 -41.58 92.70
N ILE A 357 -51.66 -40.96 91.69
CA ILE A 357 -51.16 -40.99 90.30
C ILE A 357 -50.19 -39.83 89.99
N LEU A 358 -50.02 -38.85 90.87
CA LEU A 358 -48.99 -37.81 90.74
C LEU A 358 -47.63 -38.30 91.28
N HIS A 359 -46.54 -37.99 90.56
CA HIS A 359 -45.19 -38.35 90.98
C HIS A 359 -44.85 -37.73 92.35
N PRO A 360 -44.25 -38.49 93.30
CA PRO A 360 -44.03 -38.01 94.67
C PRO A 360 -43.32 -36.67 94.79
N SER A 361 -42.34 -36.39 93.93
CA SER A 361 -41.58 -35.13 93.96
C SER A 361 -42.34 -33.90 93.45
N GLU A 362 -43.53 -34.08 92.87
CA GLU A 362 -44.28 -33.01 92.19
C GLU A 362 -45.65 -32.76 92.81
N ARG A 363 -46.04 -33.56 93.82
CA ARG A 363 -47.34 -33.42 94.50
C ARG A 363 -47.50 -32.06 95.16
N ASP A 364 -46.47 -31.64 95.89
CA ASP A 364 -46.52 -30.37 96.64
C ASP A 364 -46.64 -29.19 95.66
N ALA A 365 -45.82 -29.18 94.61
CA ALA A 365 -45.87 -28.17 93.56
C ALA A 365 -47.21 -28.13 92.80
N PHE A 366 -47.83 -29.29 92.54
CA PHE A 366 -49.15 -29.35 91.91
C PHE A 366 -50.24 -28.74 92.80
N PHE A 367 -50.31 -29.16 94.06
CA PHE A 367 -51.36 -28.65 94.96
C PHE A 367 -51.16 -27.18 95.30
N GLU A 368 -49.93 -26.70 95.45
CA GLU A 368 -49.64 -25.28 95.66
C GLU A 368 -50.20 -24.43 94.51
N GLN A 369 -49.90 -24.77 93.25
CA GLN A 369 -50.43 -24.05 92.08
C GLN A 369 -51.96 -24.16 91.94
N TYR A 370 -52.51 -25.35 92.21
CA TYR A 370 -53.95 -25.57 92.17
C TYR A 370 -54.68 -24.71 93.22
N TYR A 371 -54.16 -24.67 94.45
CA TYR A 371 -54.71 -23.85 95.53
C TYR A 371 -54.54 -22.36 95.27
N GLU A 372 -53.38 -21.93 94.77
CA GLU A 372 -53.14 -20.54 94.40
C GLU A 372 -54.12 -20.10 93.31
N SER A 373 -54.37 -20.93 92.30
CA SER A 373 -55.34 -20.65 91.24
C SER A 373 -56.77 -20.55 91.76
N MET A 374 -57.15 -21.43 92.69
CA MET A 374 -58.46 -21.39 93.33
C MET A 374 -58.68 -20.09 94.14
N VAL A 375 -57.64 -19.60 94.83
CA VAL A 375 -57.73 -18.38 95.65
C VAL A 375 -57.62 -17.12 94.78
N SER A 376 -56.72 -17.12 93.80
CA SER A 376 -56.43 -15.96 92.95
C SER A 376 -57.37 -15.82 91.76
N MET A 377 -58.15 -16.87 91.44
CA MET A 377 -58.99 -16.98 90.25
C MET A 377 -58.23 -16.77 88.93
N LYS A 378 -56.93 -17.09 88.93
CA LYS A 378 -56.09 -17.07 87.73
C LYS A 378 -55.91 -18.48 87.19
N PRO A 379 -55.77 -18.68 85.88
CA PRO A 379 -55.46 -20.00 85.33
C PRO A 379 -54.17 -20.57 85.92
N TYR A 380 -54.14 -21.86 86.25
CA TYR A 380 -52.88 -22.55 86.51
C TYR A 380 -52.40 -23.28 85.26
N ALA A 381 -51.09 -23.38 85.16
CA ALA A 381 -50.41 -24.22 84.19
C ALA A 381 -49.34 -24.99 84.94
N TRP A 382 -49.56 -26.30 85.09
CA TRP A 382 -48.68 -27.19 85.79
C TRP A 382 -48.12 -28.23 84.83
N GLU A 383 -46.83 -28.52 84.96
CA GLU A 383 -46.14 -29.55 84.22
C GLU A 383 -45.53 -30.54 85.21
N GLY A 384 -45.74 -31.82 84.96
CA GLY A 384 -45.20 -32.88 85.80
C GLY A 384 -45.56 -34.25 85.27
N ARG A 385 -45.16 -35.27 86.00
CA ARG A 385 -45.27 -36.68 85.68
C ARG A 385 -46.48 -37.26 86.39
N MET A 386 -47.38 -37.81 85.58
CA MET A 386 -48.50 -38.62 86.04
C MET A 386 -48.28 -40.09 85.70
N ARG A 387 -48.81 -40.95 86.56
CA ARG A 387 -48.69 -42.39 86.44
C ARG A 387 -49.80 -42.95 85.57
N HIS A 388 -49.41 -43.52 84.45
CA HIS A 388 -50.28 -44.27 83.57
C HIS A 388 -50.78 -45.56 84.28
N GLN A 389 -51.97 -46.06 83.93
CA GLN A 389 -52.59 -47.27 84.51
C GLN A 389 -51.64 -48.49 84.50
N LYS A 390 -50.93 -48.71 83.39
CA LYS A 390 -49.88 -49.75 83.23
C LYS A 390 -48.56 -49.51 83.98
N GLY A 391 -48.43 -48.42 84.74
CA GLY A 391 -47.31 -48.17 85.65
C GLY A 391 -46.18 -47.25 85.16
N LYS A 392 -46.16 -46.82 83.88
CA LYS A 392 -45.19 -45.87 83.30
C LYS A 392 -45.45 -44.41 83.74
N TRP A 393 -44.40 -43.58 83.75
CA TRP A 393 -44.51 -42.13 83.93
C TRP A 393 -44.72 -41.44 82.59
N VAL A 394 -45.69 -40.53 82.53
CA VAL A 394 -46.04 -39.72 81.36
C VAL A 394 -45.84 -38.26 81.75
N TRP A 395 -45.06 -37.52 80.97
CA TRP A 395 -44.96 -36.07 81.17
C TRP A 395 -46.24 -35.44 80.69
N VAL A 396 -46.93 -34.76 81.59
CA VAL A 396 -48.18 -34.11 81.29
C VAL A 396 -48.12 -32.63 81.61
N LYS A 397 -48.86 -31.85 80.82
CA LYS A 397 -49.11 -30.44 81.07
C LYS A 397 -50.59 -30.24 81.35
N ALA A 398 -50.93 -29.94 82.59
CA ALA A 398 -52.28 -29.57 82.98
C ALA A 398 -52.41 -28.05 82.93
N GLN A 399 -53.32 -27.53 82.11
CA GLN A 399 -53.70 -26.13 82.16
C GLN A 399 -55.18 -26.05 82.47
N ALA A 400 -55.57 -25.25 83.45
CA ALA A 400 -56.99 -25.01 83.71
C ALA A 400 -57.25 -23.56 84.12
N SER A 401 -58.36 -23.04 83.62
CA SER A 401 -58.82 -21.70 83.95
C SER A 401 -60.00 -21.78 84.92
N PRO A 402 -59.88 -21.17 86.12
CA PRO A 402 -61.00 -21.12 87.03
C PRO A 402 -62.02 -20.09 86.56
N ARG A 403 -63.30 -20.42 86.70
CA ARG A 403 -64.42 -19.50 86.55
C ARG A 403 -65.40 -19.69 87.68
N HIS A 404 -65.93 -18.59 88.18
CA HIS A 404 -66.96 -18.64 89.21
C HIS A 404 -68.28 -19.13 88.64
N LYS A 405 -68.91 -20.06 89.36
CA LYS A 405 -70.31 -20.44 89.18
C LYS A 405 -70.95 -20.60 90.57
N GLY A 406 -71.35 -19.46 91.15
CA GLY A 406 -71.88 -19.41 92.52
C GLY A 406 -70.82 -19.75 93.57
N ASP A 407 -71.14 -20.64 94.50
CA ASP A 407 -70.23 -21.14 95.55
C ASP A 407 -69.20 -22.19 95.03
N THR A 408 -69.26 -22.50 93.73
CA THR A 408 -68.42 -23.49 93.06
C THR A 408 -67.48 -22.79 92.07
N ILE A 409 -66.22 -23.24 92.03
CA ILE A 409 -65.25 -22.83 91.00
C ILE A 409 -65.19 -23.94 89.97
N ILE A 410 -65.48 -23.62 88.72
CA ILE A 410 -65.28 -24.53 87.59
C ILE A 410 -63.91 -24.28 87.00
N PHE A 411 -63.15 -25.33 86.81
CA PHE A 411 -61.90 -25.35 86.08
C PHE A 411 -62.14 -25.97 84.72
N ASP A 412 -62.11 -25.16 83.68
CA ASP A 412 -62.03 -25.66 82.31
C ASP A 412 -60.57 -25.84 81.97
N GLY A 413 -60.15 -27.09 81.78
CA GLY A 413 -58.77 -27.44 81.60
C GLY A 413 -58.51 -28.45 80.50
N ILE A 414 -57.24 -28.52 80.11
CA ILE A 414 -56.74 -29.51 79.17
C ILE A 414 -55.47 -30.12 79.78
N LEU A 415 -55.38 -31.44 79.74
CA LEU A 415 -54.21 -32.21 80.18
C LEU A 415 -53.53 -32.81 78.96
N PHE A 416 -52.40 -32.25 78.55
CA PHE A 416 -51.65 -32.73 77.40
C PHE A 416 -50.65 -33.82 77.82
N ASP A 417 -50.45 -34.85 76.99
CA ASP A 417 -49.22 -35.65 77.03
C ASP A 417 -48.13 -34.86 76.29
N ILE A 418 -47.16 -34.34 77.04
CA ILE A 418 -46.06 -33.55 76.49
C ILE A 418 -44.77 -34.38 76.38
N THR A 419 -44.84 -35.70 76.50
CA THR A 419 -43.66 -36.57 76.45
C THR A 419 -42.93 -36.42 75.11
N GLU A 420 -43.65 -36.54 73.98
CA GLU A 420 -43.08 -36.35 72.64
C GLU A 420 -42.67 -34.89 72.40
N GLN A 421 -43.43 -33.92 72.92
CA GLN A 421 -43.09 -32.49 72.79
C GLN A 421 -41.75 -32.19 73.49
N HIS A 422 -41.51 -32.70 74.70
CA HIS A 422 -40.22 -32.54 75.37
C HIS A 422 -39.07 -33.21 74.60
N GLU A 423 -39.30 -34.36 73.96
CA GLU A 423 -38.31 -35.02 73.11
C GLU A 423 -38.05 -34.22 71.80
N GLN A 424 -39.09 -33.68 71.18
CA GLN A 424 -39.00 -32.84 69.98
C GLN A 424 -38.37 -31.48 70.28
N GLN A 425 -38.65 -30.88 71.44
CA GLN A 425 -38.06 -29.61 71.86
C GLN A 425 -36.55 -29.74 72.09
N ASN A 426 -36.10 -30.88 72.62
CA ASN A 426 -34.68 -31.23 72.67
C ASN A 426 -34.06 -31.39 71.28
N LYS A 427 -34.76 -32.01 70.32
CA LYS A 427 -34.29 -32.11 68.92
C LYS A 427 -34.28 -30.76 68.19
N LEU A 428 -35.30 -29.93 68.37
CA LEU A 428 -35.42 -28.58 67.82
C LEU A 428 -34.31 -27.68 68.36
N TYR A 429 -33.97 -27.80 69.64
CA TYR A 429 -32.83 -27.10 70.21
C TYR A 429 -31.51 -27.48 69.52
N GLN A 430 -31.30 -28.76 69.22
CA GLN A 430 -30.12 -29.22 68.47
C GLN A 430 -30.12 -28.74 67.01
N ILE A 431 -31.27 -28.77 66.32
CA ILE A 431 -31.39 -28.29 64.93
C ILE A 431 -31.20 -26.78 64.84
N ASN A 432 -31.77 -26.00 65.77
CA ASN A 432 -31.59 -24.54 65.82
C ASN A 432 -30.13 -24.16 66.06
N GLN A 433 -29.38 -24.92 66.87
CA GLN A 433 -27.93 -24.71 66.98
C GLN A 433 -27.20 -24.96 65.66
N GLN A 434 -27.61 -25.96 64.87
CA GLN A 434 -27.01 -26.22 63.55
C GLN A 434 -27.41 -25.14 62.53
N LEU A 435 -28.67 -24.73 62.52
CA LEU A 435 -29.17 -23.70 61.62
C LEU A 435 -28.51 -22.35 61.88
N SER A 436 -28.37 -21.94 63.14
CA SER A 436 -27.70 -20.69 63.51
C SER A 436 -26.24 -20.66 63.07
N LYS A 437 -25.52 -21.80 63.16
CA LYS A 437 -24.16 -21.91 62.60
C LYS A 437 -24.15 -21.75 61.07
N SER A 438 -25.09 -22.39 60.37
CA SER A 438 -25.19 -22.28 58.91
C SER A 438 -25.60 -20.88 58.44
N GLU A 439 -26.44 -20.17 59.20
CA GLU A 439 -26.83 -18.78 58.90
C GLU A 439 -25.65 -17.81 59.08
N GLU A 440 -24.82 -17.99 60.12
CA GLU A 440 -23.62 -17.19 60.34
C GLU A 440 -22.61 -17.40 59.18
N GLU A 441 -22.41 -18.65 58.75
CA GLU A 441 -21.57 -18.98 57.59
C GLU A 441 -22.12 -18.36 56.29
N LEU A 442 -23.44 -18.43 56.07
CA LEU A 442 -24.07 -17.84 54.89
C LEU A 442 -23.94 -16.30 54.90
N ARG A 443 -24.08 -15.67 56.07
CA ARG A 443 -23.90 -14.23 56.24
C ARG A 443 -22.47 -13.80 55.97
N GLN A 444 -21.48 -14.58 56.42
CA GLN A 444 -20.07 -14.33 56.13
C GLN A 444 -19.77 -14.49 54.63
N ASN A 445 -20.36 -15.50 53.98
CA ASN A 445 -20.23 -15.71 52.54
C ASN A 445 -20.87 -14.57 51.73
N LEU A 446 -22.06 -14.11 52.13
CA LEU A 446 -22.72 -12.94 51.52
C LEU A 446 -21.90 -11.67 51.68
N PHE A 447 -21.30 -11.44 52.86
CA PHE A 447 -20.40 -10.31 53.08
C PHE A 447 -19.15 -10.37 52.19
N ASN A 448 -18.51 -11.54 52.09
CA ASN A 448 -17.36 -11.75 51.22
C ASN A 448 -17.72 -11.54 49.75
N LEU A 449 -18.87 -12.06 49.30
CA LEU A 449 -19.35 -11.88 47.93
C LEU A 449 -19.60 -10.40 47.62
N HIS A 450 -20.23 -9.66 48.53
CA HIS A 450 -20.48 -8.23 48.35
C HIS A 450 -19.17 -7.44 48.27
N LYS A 451 -18.18 -7.77 49.11
CA LYS A 451 -16.84 -7.18 49.05
C LYS A 451 -16.15 -7.46 47.72
N THR A 452 -16.18 -8.71 47.25
CA THR A 452 -15.61 -9.07 45.94
C THR A 452 -16.32 -8.36 44.78
N GLN A 453 -17.63 -8.16 44.87
CA GLN A 453 -18.39 -7.44 43.86
C GLN A 453 -18.00 -5.96 43.80
N GLN A 454 -17.82 -5.30 44.95
CA GLN A 454 -17.32 -3.92 45.01
C GLN A 454 -15.91 -3.79 44.42
N GLU A 455 -15.00 -4.72 44.77
CA GLU A 455 -13.64 -4.74 44.20
C GLU A 455 -13.64 -4.92 42.68
N MET A 456 -14.58 -5.71 42.13
CA MET A 456 -14.75 -5.88 40.68
C MET A 456 -15.28 -4.62 40.00
N GLU A 457 -16.22 -3.90 40.62
CA GLU A 457 -16.75 -2.63 40.11
C GLU A 457 -15.68 -1.52 40.09
N GLU A 458 -14.83 -1.44 41.13
CA GLU A 458 -13.68 -0.53 41.15
C GLU A 458 -12.69 -0.88 40.03
N LYS A 459 -12.33 -2.16 39.88
CA LYS A 459 -11.44 -2.61 38.79
C LYS A 459 -12.02 -2.33 37.40
N GLN A 460 -13.34 -2.42 37.22
CA GLN A 460 -13.99 -2.04 35.96
C GLN A 460 -13.88 -0.54 35.66
N LYS A 461 -14.03 0.31 36.69
CA LYS A 461 -13.83 1.77 36.54
C LYS A 461 -12.39 2.10 36.19
N ASP A 462 -11.42 1.42 36.80
CA ASP A 462 -10.00 1.58 36.49
C ASP A 462 -9.67 1.14 35.05
N LEU A 463 -10.18 -0.02 34.62
CA LEU A 463 -10.05 -0.49 33.23
C LEU A 463 -10.64 0.49 32.22
N ALA A 464 -11.82 1.07 32.52
CA ALA A 464 -12.44 2.08 31.66
C ALA A 464 -11.58 3.36 31.56
N SER A 465 -10.96 3.77 32.66
CA SER A 465 -10.02 4.91 32.71
C SER A 465 -8.74 4.63 31.90
N ILE A 466 -8.17 3.43 32.04
CA ILE A 466 -6.99 3.00 31.28
C ILE A 466 -7.30 2.96 29.78
N ASN A 467 -8.42 2.38 29.37
CA ASN A 467 -8.82 2.32 27.95
C ASN A 467 -9.00 3.72 27.35
N ARG A 468 -9.58 4.66 28.11
CA ARG A 468 -9.71 6.05 27.66
C ARG A 468 -8.33 6.70 27.44
N LYS A 469 -7.41 6.54 28.40
CA LYS A 469 -6.01 7.02 28.26
C LYS A 469 -5.27 6.35 27.10
N LEU A 470 -5.51 5.06 26.84
CA LEU A 470 -4.89 4.33 25.75
C LEU A 470 -5.35 4.90 24.39
N GLY A 471 -6.64 5.19 24.25
CA GLY A 471 -7.19 5.83 23.04
C GLY A 471 -6.65 7.25 22.82
N ASP A 472 -6.52 8.05 23.88
CA ASP A 472 -5.91 9.39 23.79
C ASP A 472 -4.44 9.30 23.37
N ASN A 473 -3.68 8.36 23.93
CA ASN A 473 -2.28 8.12 23.56
C ASN A 473 -2.14 7.63 22.11
N GLU A 474 -3.03 6.76 21.63
CA GLU A 474 -3.05 6.32 20.24
C GLU A 474 -3.26 7.49 19.29
N GLN A 475 -4.17 8.42 19.64
CA GLN A 475 -4.43 9.62 18.84
C GLN A 475 -3.25 10.60 18.84
N ILE A 476 -2.58 10.77 19.99
CA ILE A 476 -1.35 11.56 20.12
C ILE A 476 -0.23 10.94 19.26
N LEU A 477 -0.05 9.62 19.34
CA LEU A 477 0.99 8.90 18.60
C LEU A 477 0.77 9.00 17.10
N LYS A 478 -0.49 8.87 16.64
CA LYS A 478 -0.86 9.02 15.23
C LYS A 478 -0.56 10.42 14.70
N LYS A 479 -0.83 11.47 15.50
CA LYS A 479 -0.46 12.86 15.15
C LYS A 479 1.06 13.06 15.12
N ALA A 480 1.80 12.45 16.05
CA ALA A 480 3.26 12.53 16.09
C ALA A 480 3.90 11.83 14.87
N LEU A 481 3.41 10.65 14.50
CA LEU A 481 3.86 9.90 13.32
C LEU A 481 3.61 10.66 12.01
N LEU A 482 2.45 11.31 11.89
CA LEU A 482 2.15 12.15 10.72
C LEU A 482 3.14 13.32 10.60
N LYS A 483 3.41 14.02 11.72
CA LYS A 483 4.42 15.09 11.74
C LYS A 483 5.83 14.60 11.43
N LEU A 484 6.19 13.40 11.86
CA LEU A 484 7.49 12.80 11.54
C LEU A 484 7.61 12.51 10.04
N ARG A 485 6.60 11.89 9.43
CA ARG A 485 6.57 11.64 7.98
C ARG A 485 6.64 12.92 7.16
N GLU A 486 5.90 13.96 7.55
CA GLU A 486 5.97 15.26 6.88
C GLU A 486 7.37 15.87 6.97
N ARG A 487 8.03 15.71 8.13
CA ARG A 487 9.40 16.21 8.35
C ARG A 487 10.44 15.41 7.58
N GLU A 488 10.30 14.09 7.50
CA GLU A 488 11.15 13.20 6.70
C GLU A 488 11.05 13.54 5.21
N SER A 489 9.82 13.62 4.67
CA SER A 489 9.60 14.01 3.27
C SER A 489 10.15 15.40 2.95
N THR A 490 10.05 16.34 3.89
CA THR A 490 10.65 17.68 3.74
C THR A 490 12.18 17.63 3.72
N ILE A 491 12.79 16.77 4.54
CA ILE A 491 14.24 16.58 4.58
C ILE A 491 14.73 15.90 3.31
N GLU A 492 14.05 14.85 2.84
CA GLU A 492 14.35 14.15 1.60
C GLU A 492 14.30 15.11 0.41
N ARG A 493 13.21 15.88 0.28
CA ARG A 493 13.09 16.88 -0.79
C ARG A 493 14.20 17.93 -0.75
N ARG A 494 14.57 18.42 0.45
CA ARG A 494 15.69 19.37 0.61
C ARG A 494 17.04 18.75 0.26
N ASN A 495 17.26 17.49 0.60
CA ASN A 495 18.50 16.79 0.26
C ASN A 495 18.60 16.58 -1.25
N GLU A 496 17.52 16.17 -1.91
CA GLU A 496 17.45 16.04 -3.37
C GLU A 496 17.69 17.39 -4.07
N GLU A 497 17.09 18.48 -3.57
CA GLU A 497 17.32 19.84 -4.06
C GLU A 497 18.80 20.25 -3.95
N ILE A 498 19.44 20.01 -2.80
CA ILE A 498 20.86 20.32 -2.57
C ILE A 498 21.74 19.49 -3.51
N THR A 499 21.49 18.19 -3.63
CA THR A 499 22.25 17.30 -4.53
C THR A 499 22.09 17.72 -5.99
N ALA A 500 20.88 18.11 -6.42
CA ALA A 500 20.64 18.61 -7.77
C ALA A 500 21.40 19.92 -8.05
N ILE A 501 21.41 20.86 -7.09
CA ILE A 501 22.17 22.11 -7.20
C ILE A 501 23.68 21.83 -7.30
N LEU A 502 24.20 20.95 -6.44
CA LEU A 502 25.63 20.58 -6.45
C LEU A 502 26.04 19.90 -7.76
N ASN A 503 25.17 19.06 -8.34
CA ASN A 503 25.42 18.36 -9.60
C ASN A 503 25.19 19.22 -10.85
N ALA A 504 24.46 20.34 -10.75
CA ALA A 504 24.28 21.29 -11.85
C ALA A 504 25.49 22.24 -12.03
N SER A 505 26.40 22.29 -11.06
CA SER A 505 27.67 23.04 -11.16
C SER A 505 28.56 22.45 -12.25
N THR A 506 29.28 23.30 -13.00
CA THR A 506 30.36 22.87 -13.91
C THR A 506 31.67 22.60 -13.18
N ASP A 507 31.82 23.12 -11.95
CA ASP A 507 33.00 22.93 -11.13
C ASP A 507 32.86 21.66 -10.27
N ALA A 508 33.97 20.97 -10.05
CA ALA A 508 34.06 19.88 -9.09
C ALA A 508 34.00 20.47 -7.67
N ILE A 509 32.97 20.08 -6.92
CA ILE A 509 32.73 20.55 -5.56
C ILE A 509 33.01 19.39 -4.61
N LEU A 510 33.92 19.61 -3.66
CA LEU A 510 34.20 18.65 -2.59
C LEU A 510 34.29 19.36 -1.25
N THR A 511 33.80 18.69 -0.20
CA THR A 511 33.94 19.18 1.17
C THR A 511 34.78 18.19 1.97
N ILE A 512 35.77 18.68 2.72
CA ILE A 512 36.64 17.90 3.61
C ILE A 512 36.48 18.34 5.06
N ASN A 513 36.74 17.45 6.01
CA ASN A 513 36.82 17.79 7.43
C ASN A 513 38.22 18.36 7.79
N ALA A 514 38.40 18.72 9.07
CA ALA A 514 39.65 19.25 9.61
C ALA A 514 40.88 18.31 9.49
N GLN A 515 40.69 17.02 9.19
CA GLN A 515 41.74 16.03 8.99
C GLN A 515 42.03 15.77 7.49
N GLY A 516 41.47 16.59 6.59
CA GLY A 516 41.65 16.40 5.16
C GLY A 516 40.80 15.27 4.55
N ILE A 517 39.88 14.67 5.32
CA ILE A 517 39.05 13.57 4.88
C ILE A 517 37.81 14.10 4.16
N VAL A 518 37.59 13.65 2.92
CA VAL A 518 36.44 14.04 2.09
C VAL A 518 35.14 13.56 2.73
N GLN A 519 34.19 14.47 2.88
CA GLN A 519 32.86 14.27 3.47
C GLN A 519 31.76 14.28 2.42
N SER A 520 31.93 15.05 1.34
CA SER A 520 31.01 15.07 0.20
C SER A 520 31.76 15.43 -1.09
N ALA A 521 31.22 14.95 -2.21
CA ALA A 521 31.70 15.24 -3.55
C ALA A 521 30.50 15.27 -4.51
N ASN A 522 30.47 16.21 -5.45
CA ASN A 522 29.46 16.22 -6.52
C ASN A 522 29.86 15.30 -7.68
N GLN A 523 28.93 15.03 -8.60
CA GLN A 523 29.14 14.14 -9.75
C GLN A 523 30.30 14.59 -10.66
N VAL A 524 30.60 15.89 -10.69
CA VAL A 524 31.69 16.46 -11.48
C VAL A 524 33.06 15.98 -10.98
N VAL A 525 33.21 15.68 -9.68
CA VAL A 525 34.44 15.07 -9.16
C VAL A 525 34.70 13.73 -9.84
N GLU A 526 33.67 12.93 -10.13
CA GLU A 526 33.84 11.66 -10.85
C GLU A 526 34.32 11.87 -12.27
N THR A 527 33.68 12.79 -12.99
CA THR A 527 34.05 13.11 -14.37
C THR A 527 35.45 13.72 -14.46
N MET A 528 35.81 14.60 -13.51
CA MET A 528 37.07 15.34 -13.52
C MET A 528 38.23 14.51 -12.96
N PHE A 529 38.05 13.70 -11.92
CA PHE A 529 39.16 12.99 -11.29
C PHE A 529 39.16 11.48 -11.53
N GLY A 530 38.06 10.91 -12.04
CA GLY A 530 37.93 9.48 -12.32
C GLY A 530 37.70 8.61 -11.08
N PHE A 531 37.52 9.22 -9.90
CA PHE A 531 37.11 8.54 -8.67
C PHE A 531 35.60 8.61 -8.54
N SER A 532 34.92 7.50 -8.21
CA SER A 532 33.49 7.61 -7.88
C SER A 532 33.30 8.40 -6.58
N THR A 533 32.17 9.07 -6.43
CA THR A 533 31.77 9.80 -5.24
C THR A 533 31.80 8.88 -4.01
N GLN A 534 31.40 7.61 -4.17
CA GLN A 534 31.49 6.61 -3.11
C GLN A 534 32.92 6.21 -2.75
N GLU A 535 33.83 6.18 -3.73
CA GLU A 535 35.24 5.85 -3.52
C GLU A 535 36.00 6.99 -2.84
N ILE A 536 35.68 8.24 -3.20
CA ILE A 536 36.41 9.42 -2.72
C ILE A 536 35.94 9.87 -1.33
N ILE A 537 34.66 9.67 -0.98
CA ILE A 537 34.15 9.96 0.35
C ILE A 537 34.85 9.06 1.38
N GLY A 538 35.37 9.67 2.44
CA GLY A 538 36.14 8.98 3.48
C GLY A 538 37.64 8.84 3.18
N GLN A 539 38.09 9.18 1.96
CA GLN A 539 39.52 9.25 1.63
C GLN A 539 40.12 10.61 1.99
N ASN A 540 41.43 10.65 2.20
CA ASN A 540 42.14 11.92 2.36
C ASN A 540 42.32 12.60 0.99
N ILE A 541 42.06 13.90 0.94
CA ILE A 541 42.08 14.73 -0.27
C ILE A 541 43.43 14.75 -1.01
N SER A 542 44.54 14.40 -0.33
CA SER A 542 45.87 14.29 -0.93
C SER A 542 45.92 13.35 -2.14
N CYS A 543 45.00 12.38 -2.25
CA CYS A 543 44.91 11.50 -3.41
C CYS A 543 44.52 12.22 -4.74
N LEU A 544 43.97 13.44 -4.66
CA LEU A 544 43.61 14.27 -5.82
C LEU A 544 44.69 15.31 -6.16
N MET A 545 45.82 15.28 -5.47
CA MET A 545 46.90 16.27 -5.59
C MET A 545 48.17 15.64 -6.14
N ALA A 546 48.90 16.38 -6.99
CA ALA A 546 50.21 15.93 -7.47
C ALA A 546 51.33 16.18 -6.43
N SER A 547 52.42 15.41 -6.51
CA SER A 547 53.64 15.67 -5.74
C SER A 547 54.34 16.97 -6.21
N PRO A 548 54.84 17.85 -5.33
CA PRO A 548 55.05 17.66 -3.89
C PRO A 548 53.91 18.14 -2.98
N ASP A 549 52.84 18.71 -3.54
CA ASP A 549 51.77 19.37 -2.77
C ASP A 549 50.93 18.36 -1.95
N ALA A 550 50.75 17.14 -2.46
CA ALA A 550 50.03 16.06 -1.77
C ALA A 550 50.60 15.75 -0.37
N GLY A 551 51.93 15.73 -0.23
CA GLY A 551 52.60 15.40 1.04
C GLY A 551 52.64 16.55 2.05
N GLN A 552 52.31 17.77 1.63
CA GLN A 552 52.37 18.98 2.47
C GLN A 552 50.97 19.52 2.82
N HIS A 553 49.91 18.91 2.27
CA HIS A 553 48.55 19.41 2.38
C HIS A 553 48.00 19.31 3.82
N ASP A 554 48.14 18.17 4.48
CA ASP A 554 47.64 17.99 5.86
C ASP A 554 48.32 18.96 6.84
N ALA A 555 49.64 19.12 6.73
CA ALA A 555 50.41 20.10 7.50
C ALA A 555 49.97 21.55 7.20
N SER A 556 49.42 21.82 6.01
CA SER A 556 48.88 23.14 5.64
C SER A 556 47.52 23.40 6.30
N ILE A 557 46.67 22.37 6.45
CA ILE A 557 45.41 22.46 7.19
C ILE A 557 45.69 22.67 8.68
N GLU A 558 46.58 21.86 9.28
CA GLU A 558 46.94 21.98 10.70
C GLU A 558 47.56 23.34 11.03
N ARG A 559 48.43 23.86 10.14
CA ARG A 559 48.98 25.20 10.29
C ARG A 559 47.88 26.26 10.24
N TYR A 560 46.94 26.17 9.30
CA TYR A 560 45.83 27.11 9.25
C TYR A 560 44.96 27.07 10.52
N LEU A 561 44.63 25.88 11.02
CA LEU A 561 43.83 25.73 12.24
C LEU A 561 44.54 26.34 13.47
N SER A 562 45.88 26.27 13.52
CA SER A 562 46.69 26.80 14.64
C SER A 562 47.07 28.28 14.52
N THR A 563 47.35 28.78 13.30
CA THR A 563 47.82 30.16 13.09
C THR A 563 46.75 31.12 12.58
N GLN A 564 45.61 30.62 12.09
CA GLN A 564 44.55 31.37 11.40
C GLN A 564 45.03 32.14 10.14
N GLU A 565 46.25 31.89 9.65
CA GLU A 565 46.78 32.53 8.46
C GLU A 565 46.31 31.82 7.18
N ALA A 566 45.29 32.40 6.54
CA ALA A 566 44.73 31.89 5.29
C ALA A 566 45.69 32.08 4.09
N ARG A 567 46.22 30.98 3.55
CA ARG A 567 46.95 31.00 2.27
C ARG A 567 46.00 30.91 1.06
N ILE A 568 45.03 30.00 1.06
CA ILE A 568 44.16 29.70 -0.09
C ILE A 568 42.69 30.10 0.14
N LEU A 569 42.27 30.30 1.38
CA LEU A 569 40.87 30.61 1.70
C LEU A 569 40.43 31.95 1.10
N GLY A 570 39.34 31.93 0.34
CA GLY A 570 38.79 33.11 -0.34
C GLY A 570 39.61 33.63 -1.52
N LYS A 571 40.64 32.90 -1.97
CA LYS A 571 41.47 33.26 -3.13
C LYS A 571 41.55 32.12 -4.14
N THR A 572 41.42 32.46 -5.40
CA THR A 572 41.58 31.55 -6.53
C THR A 572 43.06 31.26 -6.76
N ARG A 573 43.44 29.98 -6.91
CA ARG A 573 44.84 29.57 -7.14
C ARG A 573 44.97 28.50 -8.22
N HIS A 574 46.07 28.57 -8.97
CA HIS A 574 46.50 27.51 -9.88
C HIS A 574 47.17 26.40 -9.09
N VAL A 575 46.74 25.16 -9.32
CA VAL A 575 47.27 23.95 -8.67
C VAL A 575 47.43 22.83 -9.70
N LYS A 576 48.35 21.90 -9.42
CA LYS A 576 48.46 20.64 -10.17
C LYS A 576 47.62 19.58 -9.46
N ALA A 577 46.51 19.23 -10.08
CA ALA A 577 45.60 18.18 -9.65
C ALA A 577 46.01 16.84 -10.27
N GLN A 578 45.64 15.73 -9.64
CA GLN A 578 45.98 14.38 -10.11
C GLN A 578 44.71 13.52 -10.26
N ARG A 579 44.52 12.92 -11.43
CA ARG A 579 43.43 11.97 -11.71
C ARG A 579 43.76 10.57 -11.14
N LYS A 580 42.76 9.70 -11.01
CA LYS A 580 42.90 8.31 -10.51
C LYS A 580 43.92 7.48 -11.29
N ASN A 581 44.07 7.74 -12.59
CA ASN A 581 45.05 7.08 -13.46
C ASN A 581 46.51 7.55 -13.25
N GLY A 582 46.73 8.53 -12.38
CA GLY A 582 48.06 9.13 -12.11
C GLY A 582 48.39 10.34 -12.98
N GLU A 583 47.52 10.73 -13.91
CA GLU A 583 47.72 11.88 -14.80
C GLU A 583 47.58 13.21 -14.03
N ALA A 584 48.58 14.08 -14.15
CA ALA A 584 48.54 15.41 -13.56
C ALA A 584 47.99 16.45 -14.56
N PHE A 585 47.05 17.29 -14.12
CA PHE A 585 46.45 18.35 -14.93
C PHE A 585 46.44 19.71 -14.19
N ASP A 586 46.36 20.80 -14.95
CA ASP A 586 46.26 22.15 -14.39
C ASP A 586 44.82 22.47 -14.00
N ALA A 587 44.62 22.81 -12.73
CA ALA A 587 43.31 23.18 -12.22
C ALA A 587 43.37 24.51 -11.46
N ILE A 588 42.23 25.19 -11.41
CA ILE A 588 42.01 26.32 -10.53
C ILE A 588 41.17 25.86 -9.35
N ILE A 589 41.60 26.17 -8.14
CA ILE A 589 40.85 25.89 -6.91
C ILE A 589 40.49 27.18 -6.18
N SER A 590 39.28 27.22 -5.63
CA SER A 590 38.91 28.13 -4.54
C SER A 590 38.43 27.32 -3.34
N VAL A 591 38.82 27.72 -2.13
CA VAL A 591 38.43 27.03 -0.90
C VAL A 591 37.67 27.98 0.02
N SER A 592 36.54 27.52 0.54
CA SER A 592 35.71 28.22 1.53
C SER A 592 35.62 27.41 2.82
N GLU A 593 35.69 28.08 3.96
CA GLU A 593 35.51 27.46 5.28
C GLU A 593 34.02 27.47 5.68
N ILE A 594 33.54 26.35 6.21
CA ILE A 594 32.21 26.22 6.81
C ILE A 594 32.37 25.75 8.26
N LYS A 595 31.81 26.52 9.20
CA LYS A 595 31.79 26.17 10.64
C LYS A 595 30.43 25.61 11.00
N LEU A 596 30.38 24.32 11.32
CA LEU A 596 29.16 23.62 11.71
C LEU A 596 29.37 22.97 13.07
N LYS A 597 28.57 23.38 14.08
CA LYS A 597 28.57 22.80 15.44
C LYS A 597 29.98 22.60 16.03
N ASN A 598 30.83 23.63 15.94
CA ASN A 598 32.21 23.63 16.44
C ASN A 598 33.20 22.72 15.68
N GLN A 599 32.84 22.25 14.48
CA GLN A 599 33.74 21.54 13.57
C GLN A 599 34.03 22.38 12.33
N HIS A 600 35.26 22.29 11.85
CA HIS A 600 35.72 22.96 10.64
C HIS A 600 35.55 22.02 9.44
N PHE A 601 34.87 22.53 8.41
CA PHE A 601 34.79 21.91 7.10
C PHE A 601 35.34 22.88 6.07
N PHE A 602 35.97 22.34 5.03
CA PHE A 602 36.52 23.12 3.93
C PHE A 602 35.89 22.64 2.63
N THR A 603 35.24 23.54 1.90
CA THR A 603 34.64 23.25 0.60
C THR A 603 35.51 23.82 -0.50
N GLY A 604 36.04 22.93 -1.35
CA GLY A 604 36.82 23.26 -2.53
C GLY A 604 35.96 23.25 -3.78
N PHE A 605 36.09 24.29 -4.61
CA PHE A 605 35.57 24.37 -5.97
C PHE A 605 36.75 24.27 -6.92
N ILE A 606 36.78 23.24 -7.75
CA ILE A 606 37.89 22.94 -8.65
C ILE A 606 37.41 23.00 -10.10
N ARG A 607 38.15 23.72 -10.93
CA ARG A 607 37.89 23.86 -12.36
C ARG A 607 39.12 23.40 -13.15
N ASP A 608 38.91 22.54 -14.14
CA ASP A 608 39.96 22.07 -15.06
C ASP A 608 40.22 23.13 -16.14
N LEU A 609 41.47 23.57 -16.31
CA LEU A 609 41.84 24.61 -17.28
C LEU A 609 41.90 24.09 -18.72
N ALA A 610 42.02 22.77 -18.93
CA ALA A 610 42.08 22.18 -20.26
C ALA A 610 40.72 22.25 -20.99
N GLN A 611 39.60 22.18 -20.25
CA GLN A 611 38.25 22.34 -20.81
C GLN A 611 37.96 23.77 -21.26
N GLU A 612 38.57 24.78 -20.63
CA GLU A 612 38.35 26.20 -20.94
C GLU A 612 39.09 26.61 -22.23
N ALA A 613 40.29 26.05 -22.47
CA ALA A 613 41.06 26.28 -23.70
C ALA A 613 40.38 25.70 -24.95
N PHE A 614 39.65 24.58 -24.81
CA PHE A 614 38.92 23.94 -25.92
C PHE A 614 37.69 24.78 -26.34
N ILE A 615 36.93 25.32 -25.38
CA ILE A 615 35.75 26.16 -25.64
C ILE A 615 36.15 27.52 -26.25
N ILE A 616 37.26 28.13 -25.80
CA ILE A 616 37.73 29.41 -26.34
C ILE A 616 38.32 29.26 -27.75
N ALA A 617 38.93 28.12 -28.07
CA ALA A 617 39.46 27.84 -29.42
C ALA A 617 38.35 27.61 -30.47
N GLU A 618 37.18 27.11 -30.05
CA GLU A 618 36.06 26.81 -30.95
C GLU A 618 35.20 28.05 -31.30
N ILE A 619 35.29 29.12 -30.49
CA ILE A 619 34.51 30.36 -30.69
C ILE A 619 35.25 31.38 -31.59
N ASN A 620 36.56 31.22 -31.88
CA ASN A 620 37.32 32.19 -32.69
C ASN A 620 38.33 31.55 -33.68
N PRO A 621 37.89 31.11 -34.89
CA PRO A 621 38.76 30.42 -35.84
C PRO A 621 39.71 31.31 -36.67
N GLN A 622 39.71 32.64 -36.52
CA GLN A 622 40.33 33.57 -37.49
C GLN A 622 41.69 34.21 -37.13
N GLN A 623 42.48 33.69 -36.19
CA GLN A 623 43.82 34.23 -35.90
C GLN A 623 44.99 33.29 -36.15
N ASN A 624 44.95 32.47 -37.21
CA ASN A 624 46.17 31.85 -37.73
C ASN A 624 46.19 31.82 -39.27
N LYS A 625 46.68 32.91 -39.88
CA LYS A 625 47.33 32.86 -41.20
C LYS A 625 48.86 32.91 -40.99
N PRO A 626 49.65 32.05 -41.65
CA PRO A 626 51.09 32.06 -41.52
C PRO A 626 51.70 33.17 -42.39
N GLY A 627 52.40 34.12 -41.76
CA GLY A 627 53.28 35.03 -42.46
C GLY A 627 54.54 34.29 -42.94
N LYS A 628 54.65 34.07 -44.26
CA LYS A 628 55.93 33.83 -44.92
C LYS A 628 56.82 35.06 -44.72
N LYS A 629 58.07 34.85 -44.31
CA LYS A 629 59.13 35.86 -44.29
C LYS A 629 59.62 36.10 -45.72
N ASN A 630 59.44 37.32 -46.23
CA ASN A 630 59.77 37.80 -47.60
C ASN A 630 59.15 37.04 -48.77
#